data_AF-A0AAD7I3Y2-F1
#
_entry.id   AF-A0AAD7I3Y2-F1
#
_cell.length_a   1.000
_cell.length_b   1.000
_cell.length_c   1.000
_cell.angle_alpha   90.00
_cell.angle_beta   90.00
_cell.angle_gamma   90.00
#
_symmetry.space_group_name_H-M   'P 1'
#
loop_
_entity.id
_entity.type
_entity.pdbx_description
1 polymer ?
#
loop_
_entity_poly.entity_id
_entity_poly.type
_entity_poly.pdbx_seq_one_letter_code
_entity_poly.pdbx_strand_id
1 'polypeptide(L)'
;MNVDPPPAVPHPCDQNPNPKSLVKPETTFSVRHMKIRVESIPENYPYTLSPIEGVFPNKGDTWAFIPVPFFEFRGLGAPPPDVGTPGDAYIDTTPGAQALYSKSEEEWTRWAGSASDITSAHPHFADGTRARFLWFHPQGGVEWVCQRTIMRRQLQNGGALGATVQSNLDRVSEIIGRYLVAEAAPGPESRLSASEEESELSELSDADFYPSKRARRLAPGTGASISVPIPPRPAHASRSRAPPPSSPPAHFTPDSTTLALERELAALKRDPDLKLLRNRKRELLATLATRRTTSNTLSPTALQTLAKEFNKSCPSTLTPDEAKQALPDLQRLVDDTKKRLLALRAQRAGFEMQLAERQQACEALKAKGAK
;
A
#
# COMPACT_ATOMS: atom_id res chain seq x y z
N MET A 1 16.40 33.07 5.29
CA MET A 1 17.15 32.40 6.37
C MET A 1 16.63 30.98 6.44
N ASN A 2 17.45 29.98 6.15
CA ASN A 2 17.08 28.58 6.41
C ASN A 2 17.20 28.39 7.92
N VAL A 3 16.06 28.18 8.58
CA VAL A 3 16.05 27.78 9.99
C VAL A 3 16.31 26.28 9.98
N ASP A 4 17.40 25.84 10.61
CA ASP A 4 17.67 24.41 10.75
C ASP A 4 16.48 23.75 11.46
N PRO A 5 16.00 22.59 10.98
CA PRO A 5 14.90 21.90 11.64
C PRO A 5 15.30 21.55 13.07
N PRO A 6 14.35 21.63 14.03
CA PRO A 6 14.63 21.23 15.40
C PRO A 6 15.12 19.78 15.43
N PRO A 7 16.03 19.43 16.36
CA PRO A 7 16.51 18.06 16.48
C PRO A 7 15.35 17.11 16.78
N ALA A 8 15.31 15.97 16.10
CA ALA A 8 14.29 14.96 16.32
C ALA A 8 14.37 14.42 17.75
N VAL A 9 13.23 14.29 18.42
CA VAL A 9 13.15 13.77 19.80
C VAL A 9 13.01 12.24 19.78
N PRO A 10 13.39 11.49 20.84
CA PRO A 10 13.13 10.05 20.90
C PRO A 10 11.64 9.72 20.74
N HIS A 11 11.32 8.54 20.20
CA HIS A 11 9.93 8.13 19.97
C HIS A 11 9.15 8.05 21.30
N PRO A 12 7.86 8.43 21.36
CA PRO A 12 7.07 8.37 22.59
C PRO A 12 7.04 6.98 23.25
N CYS A 13 7.03 5.91 22.43
CA CYS A 13 7.11 4.54 22.91
C CYS A 13 8.41 4.22 23.68
N ASP A 14 9.50 4.89 23.32
CA ASP A 14 10.80 4.72 24.00
C ASP A 14 10.87 5.57 25.27
N GLN A 15 10.26 6.76 25.26
CA GLN A 15 10.27 7.71 26.39
C GLN A 15 9.29 7.33 27.51
N ASN A 16 8.15 6.76 27.15
CA ASN A 16 7.09 6.37 28.07
C ASN A 16 6.71 4.91 27.84
N PRO A 17 7.50 3.94 28.35
CA PRO A 17 7.23 2.51 28.14
C PRO A 17 5.98 2.01 28.87
N ASN A 18 5.33 2.84 29.71
CA ASN A 18 4.16 2.47 30.50
C ASN A 18 3.08 3.57 30.48
N PRO A 19 2.46 3.84 29.31
CA PRO A 19 1.50 4.93 29.14
C PRO A 19 0.14 4.59 29.79
N LYS A 20 0.06 4.66 31.11
CA LYS A 20 -1.20 4.41 31.84
C LYS A 20 -2.11 5.64 31.83
N SER A 21 -3.41 5.41 31.64
CA SER A 21 -4.44 6.44 31.87
C SER A 21 -4.61 6.67 33.38
N LEU A 22 -4.73 7.94 33.78
CA LEU A 22 -5.17 8.32 35.12
C LEU A 22 -6.69 8.20 35.26
N VAL A 23 -7.43 8.41 34.17
CA VAL A 23 -8.90 8.36 34.14
C VAL A 23 -9.42 6.92 34.08
N LYS A 24 -8.73 6.03 33.36
CA LYS A 24 -9.10 4.62 33.19
C LYS A 24 -7.91 3.70 33.46
N PRO A 25 -7.54 3.50 34.74
CA PRO A 25 -6.33 2.75 35.12
C PRO A 25 -6.34 1.27 34.68
N GLU A 26 -7.50 0.72 34.34
CA GLU A 26 -7.69 -0.63 33.79
C GLU A 26 -7.30 -0.76 32.31
N THR A 27 -7.03 0.35 31.62
CA THR A 27 -6.58 0.34 30.22
C THR A 27 -5.26 -0.42 30.11
N THR A 28 -5.24 -1.46 29.29
CA THR A 28 -4.01 -2.19 28.96
C THR A 28 -3.42 -1.66 27.65
N PHE A 29 -2.14 -1.92 27.41
CA PHE A 29 -1.49 -1.52 26.16
C PHE A 29 -0.48 -2.59 25.73
N SER A 30 -0.17 -2.56 24.43
CA SER A 30 0.94 -3.31 23.84
C SER A 30 1.66 -2.43 22.83
N VAL A 31 2.95 -2.69 22.61
CA VAL A 31 3.72 -2.02 21.57
C VAL A 31 3.60 -2.82 20.28
N ARG A 32 3.12 -2.17 19.22
CA ARG A 32 3.06 -2.70 17.87
C ARG A 32 4.06 -1.97 16.99
N HIS A 33 4.37 -2.55 15.84
CA HIS A 33 5.31 -1.94 14.89
C HIS A 33 4.71 -1.92 13.49
N MET A 34 4.75 -0.76 12.85
CA MET A 34 4.43 -0.64 11.43
C MET A 34 5.73 -0.64 10.62
N LYS A 35 5.77 -1.40 9.52
CA LYS A 35 6.94 -1.44 8.63
C LYS A 35 6.85 -0.32 7.59
N ILE A 36 7.79 0.63 7.64
CA ILE A 36 7.89 1.75 6.71
C ILE A 36 9.17 1.62 5.91
N ARG A 37 9.13 1.89 4.60
CA ARG A 37 10.37 2.01 3.82
C ARG A 37 11.10 3.26 4.26
N VAL A 38 12.41 3.20 4.45
CA VAL A 38 13.21 4.36 4.89
C VAL A 38 12.95 5.60 4.01
N GLU A 39 12.89 5.42 2.68
CA GLU A 39 12.58 6.49 1.74
C GLU A 39 11.17 7.10 1.87
N SER A 40 10.28 6.45 2.62
CA SER A 40 8.89 6.85 2.84
C SER A 40 8.68 7.59 4.17
N ILE A 41 9.72 7.76 4.98
CA ILE A 41 9.64 8.61 6.16
C ILE A 41 9.62 10.07 5.72
N PRO A 42 8.60 10.87 6.10
CA PRO A 42 8.59 12.28 5.80
C PRO A 42 9.77 13.01 6.45
N GLU A 43 10.29 14.02 5.76
CA GLU A 43 11.41 14.84 6.27
C GLU A 43 11.07 15.54 7.59
N ASN A 44 9.80 15.79 7.85
CA ASN A 44 9.26 16.40 9.07
C ASN A 44 8.77 15.38 10.11
N TYR A 45 9.14 14.10 10.00
CA TYR A 45 8.81 13.11 11.02
C TYR A 45 9.44 13.52 12.37
N PRO A 46 8.66 13.74 13.45
CA PRO A 46 9.16 14.44 14.63
C PRO A 46 10.07 13.58 15.52
N TYR A 47 10.13 12.26 15.26
CA TYR A 47 10.78 11.31 16.14
C TYR A 47 12.03 10.69 15.51
N THR A 48 13.04 10.50 16.34
CA THR A 48 14.18 9.65 16.03
C THR A 48 13.75 8.21 16.08
N LEU A 49 13.96 7.47 14.99
CA LEU A 49 13.72 6.03 14.94
C LEU A 49 15.04 5.31 15.15
N SER A 50 15.11 4.47 16.19
CA SER A 50 16.26 3.61 16.43
C SER A 50 16.37 2.60 15.28
N PRO A 51 17.52 2.53 14.58
CA PRO A 51 17.78 1.42 13.67
C PRO A 51 17.63 0.12 14.47
N ILE A 52 16.89 -0.87 13.94
CA ILE A 52 16.92 -2.21 14.54
C ILE A 52 18.39 -2.67 14.46
N GLU A 53 18.98 -3.02 15.61
CA GLU A 53 20.31 -3.64 15.64
C GLU A 53 20.35 -4.83 14.66
N GLY A 54 21.26 -4.78 13.68
CA GLY A 54 21.42 -5.82 12.68
C GLY A 54 20.70 -5.59 11.35
N VAL A 55 19.81 -4.58 11.24
CA VAL A 55 19.20 -4.17 9.96
C VAL A 55 19.87 -2.88 9.48
N PHE A 56 21.16 -2.96 9.17
CA PHE A 56 21.80 -1.88 8.43
C PHE A 56 21.42 -2.05 6.95
N PRO A 57 20.77 -1.06 6.32
CA PRO A 57 20.74 -1.04 4.86
C PRO A 57 22.19 -1.11 4.39
N ASN A 58 22.58 -2.22 3.75
CA ASN A 58 23.78 -2.17 2.93
C ASN A 58 23.62 -0.98 2.00
N LYS A 59 24.64 -0.11 1.90
CA LYS A 59 24.63 1.04 0.99
C LYS A 59 24.35 0.54 -0.43
N GLY A 60 23.08 0.54 -0.84
CA GLY A 60 22.61 -0.04 -2.10
C GLY A 60 21.23 -0.72 -2.04
N ASP A 61 20.79 -1.22 -0.88
CA ASP A 61 19.47 -1.84 -0.75
C ASP A 61 18.38 -0.78 -0.52
N THR A 62 17.75 -0.37 -1.62
CA THR A 62 16.61 0.57 -1.65
C THR A 62 15.33 0.06 -0.97
N TRP A 63 15.37 -1.14 -0.40
CA TRP A 63 14.21 -1.82 0.19
C TRP A 63 14.29 -1.93 1.71
N ALA A 64 15.18 -1.19 2.37
CA ALA A 64 15.24 -1.22 3.82
C ALA A 64 13.92 -0.72 4.44
N PHE A 65 13.39 -1.54 5.34
CA PHE A 65 12.25 -1.22 6.17
C PHE A 65 12.75 -0.84 7.57
N ILE A 66 12.14 0.17 8.15
CA ILE A 66 12.32 0.59 9.53
C ILE A 66 10.99 0.40 10.26
N PRO A 67 11.01 -0.21 11.45
CA PRO A 67 9.81 -0.32 12.26
C PRO A 67 9.52 1.05 12.87
N VAL A 68 8.25 1.43 12.84
CA VAL A 68 7.76 2.59 13.57
C VAL A 68 6.88 2.05 14.68
N PRO A 69 7.29 2.15 15.96
CA PRO A 69 6.50 1.66 17.06
C PRO A 69 5.25 2.53 17.25
N PHE A 70 4.17 1.94 17.75
CA PHE A 70 2.99 2.66 18.23
C PHE A 70 2.34 1.84 19.35
N PHE A 71 1.59 2.51 20.22
CA PHE A 71 0.81 1.84 21.25
C PHE A 71 -0.55 1.40 20.71
N GLU A 72 -0.89 0.14 20.96
CA GLU A 72 -2.25 -0.38 20.88
C GLU A 72 -2.82 -0.46 22.30
N PHE A 73 -3.71 0.46 22.62
CA PHE A 73 -4.45 0.49 23.89
C PHE A 73 -5.73 -0.34 23.81
N ARG A 74 -6.16 -0.87 24.96
CA ARG A 74 -7.42 -1.61 25.09
C ARG A 74 -8.11 -1.26 26.40
N GLY A 75 -9.42 -1.04 26.34
CA GLY A 75 -10.20 -0.71 27.54
C GLY A 75 -11.69 -0.64 27.26
N LEU A 76 -12.47 -0.49 28.33
CA LEU A 76 -13.93 -0.39 28.23
C LEU A 76 -14.34 1.05 27.85
N GLY A 77 -15.17 1.15 26.83
CA GLY A 77 -15.72 2.39 26.29
C GLY A 77 -14.72 3.17 25.45
N ALA A 78 -15.10 4.39 25.07
CA ALA A 78 -14.26 5.31 24.30
C ALA A 78 -12.89 5.56 24.97
N PRO A 79 -11.82 5.81 24.20
CA PRO A 79 -10.49 6.07 24.74
C PRO A 79 -10.49 7.27 25.69
N PRO A 80 -9.74 7.21 26.80
CA PRO A 80 -9.62 8.36 27.68
C PRO A 80 -8.73 9.43 27.00
N PRO A 81 -9.02 10.73 27.21
CA PRO A 81 -8.34 11.81 26.50
C PRO A 81 -6.88 12.02 26.95
N ASP A 82 -6.50 11.46 28.10
CA ASP A 82 -5.19 11.63 28.76
C ASP A 82 -4.13 10.59 28.33
N VAL A 83 -4.44 9.71 27.38
CA VAL A 83 -3.50 8.72 26.85
C VAL A 83 -3.31 8.79 25.35
N GLY A 84 -2.19 8.21 24.93
CA GLY A 84 -1.78 8.08 23.54
C GLY A 84 -1.11 9.33 22.99
N THR A 85 -0.37 9.09 21.91
CA THR A 85 0.28 10.08 21.07
C THR A 85 -0.22 9.93 19.64
N PRO A 86 -0.08 10.96 18.77
CA PRO A 86 -0.57 10.88 17.40
C PRO A 86 0.01 9.67 16.66
N GLY A 87 -0.86 8.83 16.11
CA GLY A 87 -0.49 7.55 15.47
C GLY A 87 -0.75 6.30 16.32
N ASP A 88 -1.09 6.46 17.61
CA ASP A 88 -1.51 5.35 18.45
C ASP A 88 -2.95 4.89 18.12
N ALA A 89 -3.28 3.67 18.54
CA ALA A 89 -4.58 3.06 18.32
C ALA A 89 -5.21 2.61 19.64
N TYR A 90 -6.54 2.61 19.69
CA TYR A 90 -7.29 2.13 20.86
C TYR A 90 -8.44 1.21 20.42
N ILE A 91 -8.56 0.07 21.09
CA ILE A 91 -9.67 -0.88 20.92
C ILE A 91 -10.61 -0.77 22.12
N ASP A 92 -11.85 -0.35 21.85
CA ASP A 92 -12.95 -0.46 22.81
C ASP A 92 -13.37 -1.93 22.90
N THR A 93 -13.21 -2.52 24.08
CA THR A 93 -13.51 -3.93 24.36
C THR A 93 -14.92 -4.13 24.93
N THR A 94 -15.76 -3.08 24.98
CA THR A 94 -17.13 -3.17 25.49
C THR A 94 -17.96 -4.15 24.65
N PRO A 95 -18.54 -5.20 25.25
CA PRO A 95 -19.37 -6.15 24.52
C PRO A 95 -20.55 -5.48 23.80
N GLY A 96 -20.66 -5.68 22.48
CA GLY A 96 -21.71 -5.11 21.63
C GLY A 96 -21.44 -3.68 21.15
N ALA A 97 -20.42 -3.02 21.69
CA ALA A 97 -20.01 -1.67 21.30
C ALA A 97 -18.53 -1.60 20.87
N GLN A 98 -17.95 -2.74 20.48
CA GLN A 98 -16.55 -2.81 20.09
C GLN A 98 -16.25 -1.83 18.95
N ALA A 99 -15.15 -1.11 19.08
CA ALA A 99 -14.77 -0.06 18.16
C ALA A 99 -13.26 0.11 18.12
N LEU A 100 -12.76 0.60 17.00
CA LEU A 100 -11.36 0.98 16.82
C LEU A 100 -11.25 2.49 16.69
N TYR A 101 -10.24 3.06 17.32
CA TYR A 101 -9.93 4.48 17.28
C TYR A 101 -8.47 4.70 16.90
N SER A 102 -8.18 5.79 16.20
CA SER A 102 -6.83 6.33 16.02
C SER A 102 -6.68 7.65 16.75
N LYS A 103 -5.50 7.89 17.31
CA LYS A 103 -5.15 9.19 17.90
C LYS A 103 -4.63 10.13 16.82
N SER A 104 -5.34 11.24 16.59
CA SER A 104 -4.84 12.37 15.78
C SER A 104 -4.01 13.32 16.65
N GLU A 105 -3.59 14.45 16.08
CA GLU A 105 -2.92 15.51 16.85
C GLU A 105 -3.82 16.11 17.94
N GLU A 106 -5.13 16.16 17.69
CA GLU A 106 -6.07 16.85 18.56
C GLU A 106 -6.83 15.85 19.46
N GLU A 107 -7.35 14.77 18.88
CA GLU A 107 -8.30 13.90 19.57
C GLU A 107 -8.28 12.45 19.08
N TRP A 108 -9.02 11.60 19.79
CA TRP A 108 -9.27 10.24 19.35
C TRP A 108 -10.43 10.21 18.36
N THR A 109 -10.22 9.65 17.18
CA THR A 109 -11.25 9.53 16.15
C THR A 109 -11.61 8.06 15.95
N ARG A 110 -12.92 7.77 15.90
CA ARG A 110 -13.42 6.42 15.66
C ARG A 110 -13.25 6.04 14.19
N TRP A 111 -12.66 4.87 13.93
CA TRP A 111 -12.51 4.33 12.58
C TRP A 111 -13.85 3.84 12.03
N ALA A 112 -14.24 4.32 10.85
CA ALA A 112 -15.51 3.94 10.22
C ALA A 112 -15.50 2.57 9.53
N GLY A 113 -14.37 1.85 9.53
CA GLY A 113 -14.27 0.51 8.92
C GLY A 113 -14.13 0.51 7.39
N SER A 114 -13.86 1.65 6.77
CA SER A 114 -13.82 1.80 5.31
C SER A 114 -12.48 2.34 4.82
N ALA A 115 -12.05 1.88 3.65
CA ALA A 115 -10.88 2.41 2.92
C ALA A 115 -11.08 3.85 2.42
N SER A 116 -12.33 4.30 2.32
CA SER A 116 -12.66 5.68 1.93
C SER A 116 -12.54 6.66 3.08
N ASP A 117 -12.33 6.17 4.30
CA ASP A 117 -12.25 6.99 5.49
C ASP A 117 -10.84 7.61 5.61
N ILE A 118 -10.73 8.86 5.18
CA ILE A 118 -9.50 9.64 5.29
C ILE A 118 -9.18 10.02 6.73
N THR A 119 -10.16 9.97 7.65
CA THR A 119 -9.96 10.38 9.06
C THR A 119 -9.06 9.40 9.82
N SER A 120 -8.86 8.21 9.26
CA SER A 120 -8.00 7.18 9.80
C SER A 120 -6.64 7.12 9.11
N ALA A 121 -6.22 8.21 8.45
CA ALA A 121 -4.85 8.37 7.99
C ALA A 121 -3.91 8.58 9.19
N HIS A 122 -2.71 8.01 9.12
CA HIS A 122 -1.71 8.20 10.16
C HIS A 122 -1.25 9.67 10.16
N PRO A 123 -1.23 10.36 11.31
CA PRO A 123 -0.91 11.80 11.39
C PRO A 123 0.40 12.16 10.70
N HIS A 124 1.44 11.36 10.93
CA HIS A 124 2.76 11.57 10.33
C HIS A 124 3.01 10.82 9.01
N PHE A 125 2.07 10.04 8.49
CA PHE A 125 2.22 9.33 7.22
C PHE A 125 0.95 9.46 6.38
N ALA A 126 0.37 10.67 6.30
CA ALA A 126 -0.86 10.93 5.53
C ALA A 126 -0.59 11.26 4.05
N ASP A 127 0.66 11.55 3.68
CA ASP A 127 0.95 12.19 2.40
C ASP A 127 1.16 11.23 1.22
N GLY A 128 0.44 11.55 0.13
CA GLY A 128 0.68 10.99 -1.20
C GLY A 128 0.39 9.50 -1.35
N THR A 129 1.16 8.83 -2.19
CA THR A 129 0.99 7.39 -2.48
C THR A 129 1.48 6.49 -1.36
N ARG A 130 2.09 7.07 -0.32
CA ARG A 130 2.67 6.38 0.83
C ARG A 130 1.82 6.56 2.09
N ALA A 131 0.64 7.16 1.95
CA ALA A 131 -0.30 7.30 3.03
C ALA A 131 -0.55 5.95 3.74
N ARG A 132 -0.50 5.97 5.07
CA ARG A 132 -0.83 4.84 5.94
C ARG A 132 -2.17 5.08 6.58
N PHE A 133 -2.96 4.03 6.64
CA PHE A 133 -4.32 4.06 7.16
C PHE A 133 -4.47 2.98 8.20
N LEU A 134 -5.20 3.30 9.26
CA LEU A 134 -5.55 2.35 10.29
C LEU A 134 -6.41 1.26 9.68
N TRP A 135 -6.10 0.02 10.02
CA TRP A 135 -6.82 -1.15 9.55
C TRP A 135 -6.88 -2.21 10.63
N PHE A 136 -7.96 -2.99 10.63
CA PHE A 136 -8.12 -4.14 11.51
C PHE A 136 -8.07 -5.43 10.71
N HIS A 137 -7.13 -6.30 11.04
CA HIS A 137 -6.99 -7.64 10.47
C HIS A 137 -7.57 -8.68 11.44
N PRO A 138 -8.53 -9.54 11.04
CA PRO A 138 -9.17 -10.49 11.95
C PRO A 138 -8.20 -11.45 12.66
N GLN A 139 -7.05 -11.74 12.06
CA GLN A 139 -6.02 -12.61 12.61
C GLN A 139 -4.84 -11.85 13.23
N GLY A 140 -4.62 -10.60 12.80
CA GLY A 140 -3.40 -9.83 13.14
C GLY A 140 -3.65 -8.70 14.15
N GLY A 141 -4.91 -8.32 14.37
CA GLY A 141 -5.26 -7.17 15.18
C GLY A 141 -5.10 -5.86 14.40
N VAL A 142 -4.59 -4.83 15.07
CA VAL A 142 -4.50 -3.47 14.54
C VAL A 142 -3.19 -3.28 13.75
N GLU A 143 -3.30 -2.72 12.55
CA GLU A 143 -2.17 -2.43 11.68
C GLU A 143 -2.31 -1.06 10.99
N TRP A 144 -1.18 -0.42 10.70
CA TRP A 144 -1.10 0.73 9.79
C TRP A 144 -0.63 0.28 8.41
N VAL A 145 -1.51 0.31 7.42
CA VAL A 145 -1.25 -0.24 6.08
C VAL A 145 -1.44 0.79 4.98
N CYS A 146 -0.80 0.58 3.83
CA CYS A 146 -0.99 1.46 2.68
C CYS A 146 -2.35 1.22 2.00
N GLN A 147 -2.86 2.23 1.29
CA GLN A 147 -4.13 2.13 0.56
C GLN A 147 -4.16 0.94 -0.42
N ARG A 148 -3.03 0.61 -1.05
CA ARG A 148 -2.94 -0.55 -1.96
C ARG A 148 -3.20 -1.87 -1.24
N THR A 149 -2.67 -2.04 -0.03
CA THR A 149 -2.90 -3.22 0.80
C THR A 149 -4.37 -3.33 1.18
N ILE A 150 -5.00 -2.22 1.57
CA ILE A 150 -6.42 -2.18 1.89
C ILE A 150 -7.27 -2.60 0.68
N MET A 151 -7.03 -2.00 -0.49
CA MET A 151 -7.76 -2.33 -1.71
C MET A 151 -7.60 -3.80 -2.10
N ARG A 152 -6.38 -4.34 -1.98
CA ARG A 152 -6.11 -5.78 -2.21
C ARG A 152 -6.91 -6.66 -1.24
N ARG A 153 -6.90 -6.35 0.06
CA ARG A 153 -7.63 -7.10 1.09
C ARG A 153 -9.14 -7.00 0.89
N GLN A 154 -9.66 -5.83 0.51
CA GLN A 154 -11.08 -5.65 0.21
C GLN A 154 -11.54 -6.47 -1.00
N LEU A 155 -10.72 -6.53 -2.06
CA LEU A 155 -10.97 -7.37 -3.23
C LEU A 155 -10.99 -8.86 -2.87
N GLN A 156 -10.04 -9.32 -2.04
CA GLN A 156 -9.98 -10.71 -1.58
C GLN A 156 -11.18 -11.11 -0.72
N ASN A 157 -11.67 -10.19 0.12
CA ASN A 157 -12.78 -10.44 1.04
C ASN A 157 -14.16 -10.26 0.38
N GLY A 158 -14.24 -10.12 -0.95
CA GLY A 158 -15.50 -9.94 -1.67
C GLY A 158 -16.29 -8.71 -1.22
N GLY A 159 -15.61 -7.68 -0.71
CA GLY A 159 -16.25 -6.53 -0.08
C GLY A 159 -17.10 -5.75 -1.07
N ALA A 160 -18.42 -5.72 -0.83
CA ALA A 160 -19.33 -4.84 -1.56
C ALA A 160 -18.99 -3.37 -1.26
N LEU A 161 -18.46 -2.68 -2.28
CA LEU A 161 -18.35 -1.22 -2.32
C LEU A 161 -19.77 -0.62 -2.32
N GLY A 162 -20.38 -0.46 -1.14
CA GLY A 162 -21.74 0.08 -1.03
C GLY A 162 -22.46 -0.08 0.31
N ALA A 163 -21.83 -0.69 1.32
CA ALA A 163 -22.42 -0.75 2.66
C ALA A 163 -22.55 0.66 3.27
N THR A 164 -23.64 0.88 4.02
CA THR A 164 -23.85 2.11 4.80
C THR A 164 -22.79 2.24 5.89
N VAL A 165 -22.53 3.47 6.36
CA VAL A 165 -21.58 3.71 7.47
C VAL A 165 -21.93 2.85 8.69
N GLN A 166 -23.21 2.77 9.07
CA GLN A 166 -23.66 1.95 10.19
C GLN A 166 -23.36 0.46 9.98
N SER A 167 -23.64 -0.07 8.78
CA SER A 167 -23.34 -1.47 8.47
C SER A 167 -21.85 -1.78 8.54
N ASN A 168 -20.98 -0.83 8.17
CA ASN A 168 -19.54 -0.98 8.34
C ASN A 168 -19.14 -0.97 9.82
N LEU A 169 -19.73 -0.08 10.64
CA LEU A 169 -19.46 -0.03 12.08
C LEU A 169 -19.88 -1.33 12.79
N ASP A 170 -21.06 -1.86 12.47
CA ASP A 170 -21.55 -3.12 13.03
C ASP A 170 -20.63 -4.28 12.64
N ARG A 171 -20.18 -4.30 11.38
CA ARG A 171 -19.21 -5.30 10.89
C ARG A 171 -17.85 -5.16 11.58
N VAL A 172 -17.36 -3.95 11.82
CA VAL A 172 -16.11 -3.72 12.57
C VAL A 172 -16.25 -4.23 14.00
N SER A 173 -17.36 -3.91 14.67
CA SER A 173 -17.65 -4.38 16.02
C SER A 173 -17.65 -5.92 16.08
N GLU A 174 -18.30 -6.58 15.12
CA GLU A 174 -18.32 -8.03 15.02
C GLU A 174 -16.92 -8.63 14.81
N ILE A 175 -16.12 -8.07 13.89
CA ILE A 175 -14.77 -8.55 13.61
C ILE A 175 -13.87 -8.39 14.84
N ILE A 176 -13.92 -7.23 15.51
CA ILE A 176 -13.15 -6.99 16.73
C ILE A 176 -13.61 -7.94 17.84
N GLY A 177 -14.92 -8.13 18.02
CA GLY A 177 -15.46 -9.07 19.00
C GLY A 177 -14.94 -10.50 18.79
N ARG A 178 -14.94 -10.98 17.56
CA ARG A 178 -14.38 -12.31 17.22
C ARG A 178 -12.87 -12.40 17.51
N TYR A 179 -12.12 -11.35 17.16
CA TYR A 179 -10.69 -11.29 17.46
C TYR A 179 -10.42 -11.36 18.96
N LEU A 180 -11.12 -10.55 19.77
CA LEU A 180 -10.96 -10.54 21.22
C LEU A 180 -11.31 -11.89 21.86
N VAL A 181 -12.36 -12.57 21.35
CA VAL A 181 -12.71 -13.92 21.81
C VAL A 181 -11.63 -14.94 21.42
N ALA A 182 -11.10 -14.86 20.19
CA ALA A 182 -10.05 -15.77 19.72
C ALA A 182 -8.74 -15.58 20.50
N GLU A 183 -8.41 -14.34 20.86
CA GLU A 183 -7.23 -14.00 21.65
C GLU A 183 -7.36 -14.38 23.13
N ALA A 184 -8.57 -14.29 23.69
CA ALA A 184 -8.86 -14.71 25.07
C ALA A 184 -9.01 -16.23 25.22
N ALA A 185 -9.27 -16.94 24.13
CA ALA A 185 -9.29 -18.40 24.15
C ALA A 185 -7.92 -18.90 24.61
N PRO A 186 -7.83 -19.84 25.56
CA PRO A 186 -6.57 -20.46 25.93
C PRO A 186 -6.02 -21.16 24.68
N GLY A 187 -5.12 -20.48 23.99
CA GLY A 187 -4.50 -21.00 22.79
C GLY A 187 -3.81 -22.33 23.12
N PRO A 188 -3.77 -23.30 22.20
CA PRO A 188 -3.09 -24.58 22.43
C PRO A 188 -1.58 -24.46 22.69
N GLU A 189 -0.98 -23.26 22.70
CA GLU A 189 0.46 -23.01 22.72
C GLU A 189 0.69 -21.57 23.28
N SER A 190 1.53 -21.20 24.28
CA SER A 190 2.76 -21.73 24.90
C SER A 190 3.89 -22.12 23.93
N ARG A 191 3.67 -21.99 22.64
CA ARG A 191 4.61 -22.33 21.58
C ARG A 191 4.30 -21.38 20.42
N LEU A 192 5.35 -20.86 19.81
CA LEU A 192 5.30 -19.93 18.68
C LEU A 192 4.78 -18.54 19.04
N SER A 193 5.65 -17.81 19.75
CA SER A 193 5.73 -16.35 19.67
C SER A 193 5.51 -15.89 18.23
N ALA A 194 4.54 -14.98 18.05
CA ALA A 194 4.14 -14.35 16.79
C ALA A 194 5.22 -13.44 16.16
N SER A 195 6.46 -13.93 16.03
CA SER A 195 7.59 -13.22 15.43
C SER A 195 8.18 -13.90 14.20
N GLU A 196 7.80 -15.15 13.86
CA GLU A 196 8.38 -15.86 12.71
C GLU A 196 7.42 -16.07 11.52
N GLU A 197 6.09 -16.11 11.70
CA GLU A 197 5.16 -16.24 10.57
C GLU A 197 4.92 -14.95 9.76
N GLU A 198 5.37 -13.79 10.24
CA GLU A 198 5.35 -12.55 9.45
C GLU A 198 6.37 -12.56 8.28
N SER A 199 7.27 -13.55 8.23
CA SER A 199 8.26 -13.67 7.15
C SER A 199 7.68 -14.30 5.88
N GLU A 200 6.80 -15.29 5.96
CA GLU A 200 6.31 -15.98 4.74
C GLU A 200 5.16 -15.24 4.02
N LEU A 201 4.33 -14.46 4.74
CA LEU A 201 3.28 -13.65 4.10
C LEU A 201 3.76 -12.25 3.65
N SER A 202 4.96 -11.84 4.09
CA SER A 202 5.69 -10.69 3.50
C SER A 202 6.58 -11.11 2.31
N GLU A 203 6.84 -12.41 2.12
CA GLU A 203 7.58 -12.98 0.99
C GLU A 203 6.75 -13.16 -0.30
N LEU A 204 5.43 -12.89 -0.26
CA LEU A 204 4.68 -12.48 -1.45
C LEU A 204 5.00 -11.01 -1.78
N SER A 205 6.30 -10.81 -1.98
CA SER A 205 6.99 -9.68 -2.57
C SER A 205 6.33 -9.31 -3.90
N ASP A 206 6.43 -8.04 -4.26
CA ASP A 206 6.23 -7.46 -5.60
C ASP A 206 7.23 -8.06 -6.65
N ALA A 207 7.53 -9.36 -6.57
CA ALA A 207 8.52 -10.11 -7.34
C ALA A 207 8.06 -10.44 -8.78
N ASP A 208 6.80 -10.21 -9.14
CA ASP A 208 6.29 -10.48 -10.50
C ASP A 208 6.81 -9.52 -11.58
N PHE A 209 7.82 -8.69 -11.30
CA PHE A 209 8.35 -7.76 -12.30
C PHE A 209 9.84 -7.86 -12.64
N TYR A 210 10.68 -8.71 -12.01
CA TYR A 210 12.07 -8.89 -12.48
C TYR A 210 12.67 -10.29 -12.26
N PRO A 211 13.48 -10.79 -13.22
CA PRO A 211 14.11 -12.11 -13.13
C PRO A 211 15.27 -12.10 -12.12
N SER A 212 15.12 -12.84 -11.04
CA SER A 212 16.14 -13.01 -10.01
C SER A 212 17.34 -13.83 -10.52
N LYS A 213 18.55 -13.27 -10.42
CA LYS A 213 19.80 -14.03 -10.52
C LYS A 213 20.02 -14.79 -9.21
N ARG A 214 20.06 -16.12 -9.32
CA ARG A 214 20.23 -17.08 -8.23
C ARG A 214 21.67 -17.03 -7.69
N ALA A 215 21.87 -16.53 -6.47
CA ALA A 215 23.14 -16.67 -5.75
C ALA A 215 23.24 -18.06 -5.10
N ARG A 216 24.40 -18.71 -5.26
CA ARG A 216 24.74 -20.01 -4.65
C ARG A 216 24.95 -19.85 -3.14
N ARG A 217 24.26 -20.67 -2.35
CA ARG A 217 24.57 -20.90 -0.93
C ARG A 217 25.87 -21.72 -0.83
N LEU A 218 26.83 -21.24 -0.03
CA LEU A 218 27.94 -22.04 0.50
C LEU A 218 27.51 -22.63 1.85
N ALA A 219 27.85 -23.88 2.09
CA ALA A 219 27.51 -24.64 3.30
C ALA A 219 28.37 -24.24 4.51
N PRO A 220 27.87 -24.40 5.76
CA PRO A 220 28.62 -24.09 6.97
C PRO A 220 29.59 -25.22 7.34
N GLY A 221 30.79 -24.84 7.81
CA GLY A 221 31.83 -25.74 8.26
C GLY A 221 31.59 -26.24 9.69
N THR A 222 31.85 -27.54 9.89
CA THR A 222 31.98 -28.19 11.20
C THR A 222 33.47 -28.40 11.50
N GLY A 223 33.90 -27.93 12.67
CA GLY A 223 35.26 -28.14 13.15
C GLY A 223 35.47 -29.55 13.74
N ALA A 224 36.67 -30.08 13.58
CA ALA A 224 37.36 -30.95 14.54
C ALA A 224 38.82 -31.12 14.09
N SER A 225 39.74 -30.78 14.99
CA SER A 225 41.19 -30.97 14.86
C SER A 225 41.55 -32.40 15.24
N ILE A 226 42.07 -33.20 14.30
CA ILE A 226 42.85 -34.41 14.58
C ILE A 226 43.96 -34.54 13.53
N SER A 227 45.21 -34.60 13.99
CA SER A 227 46.42 -34.79 13.19
C SER A 227 46.66 -36.27 12.90
N VAL A 228 46.70 -36.69 11.63
CA VAL A 228 47.12 -38.04 11.19
C VAL A 228 47.87 -37.95 9.82
N PRO A 229 48.87 -38.81 9.54
CA PRO A 229 49.91 -38.57 8.53
C PRO A 229 49.47 -38.80 7.08
N ILE A 230 50.12 -38.08 6.18
CA ILE A 230 49.94 -38.09 4.71
C ILE A 230 50.61 -39.34 4.10
N PRO A 231 49.88 -40.22 3.38
CA PRO A 231 50.47 -41.17 2.44
C PRO A 231 50.69 -40.56 1.04
N PRO A 232 51.63 -41.10 0.24
CA PRO A 232 52.07 -40.49 -1.01
C PRO A 232 51.04 -40.60 -2.14
N ARG A 233 51.02 -39.54 -2.96
CA ARG A 233 50.22 -39.35 -4.18
C ARG A 233 50.54 -40.40 -5.25
N PRO A 234 49.54 -41.05 -5.87
CA PRO A 234 49.71 -41.71 -7.15
C PRO A 234 49.53 -40.74 -8.32
N ALA A 235 50.22 -41.06 -9.41
CA ALA A 235 50.42 -40.27 -10.60
C ALA A 235 49.17 -40.03 -11.46
N HIS A 236 49.27 -38.98 -12.27
CA HIS A 236 48.33 -38.48 -13.26
C HIS A 236 47.79 -39.55 -14.22
N ALA A 237 46.46 -39.57 -14.41
CA ALA A 237 45.81 -40.14 -15.58
C ALA A 237 44.98 -39.05 -16.28
N SER A 238 45.39 -38.71 -17.50
CA SER A 238 44.78 -37.74 -18.40
C SER A 238 43.36 -38.17 -18.78
N ARG A 239 42.36 -37.34 -18.45
CA ARG A 239 40.98 -37.54 -18.93
C ARG A 239 40.60 -36.44 -19.93
N SER A 240 40.13 -36.91 -21.07
CA SER A 240 39.78 -36.18 -22.28
C SER A 240 38.78 -35.02 -22.03
N ARG A 241 39.02 -33.93 -22.76
CA ARG A 241 38.37 -32.63 -22.69
C ARG A 241 37.04 -32.67 -23.46
N ALA A 242 35.91 -32.51 -22.77
CA ALA A 242 34.62 -32.27 -23.41
C ALA A 242 34.54 -30.85 -23.98
N PRO A 243 33.83 -30.62 -25.11
CA PRO A 243 33.68 -29.29 -25.69
C PRO A 243 32.77 -28.38 -24.82
N PRO A 244 32.99 -27.05 -24.82
CA PRO A 244 32.25 -26.12 -23.99
C PRO A 244 30.79 -25.97 -24.48
N PRO A 245 29.82 -25.76 -23.57
CA PRO A 245 28.45 -25.44 -23.94
C PRO A 245 28.36 -24.06 -24.60
N SER A 246 27.47 -23.98 -25.59
CA SER A 246 27.14 -22.79 -26.38
C SER A 246 26.66 -21.62 -25.52
N SER A 247 26.98 -20.42 -26.00
CA SER A 247 26.70 -19.11 -25.41
C SER A 247 25.24 -18.93 -24.97
N PRO A 248 24.99 -18.23 -23.85
CA PRO A 248 23.64 -17.89 -23.43
C PRO A 248 22.99 -16.86 -24.37
N PRO A 249 21.65 -16.86 -24.51
CA PRO A 249 20.94 -15.93 -25.40
C PRO A 249 21.09 -14.48 -24.90
N ALA A 250 21.20 -13.56 -25.86
CA ALA A 250 21.34 -12.13 -25.62
C ALA A 250 20.20 -11.61 -24.72
N HIS A 251 20.58 -10.97 -23.61
CA HIS A 251 19.65 -10.25 -22.74
C HIS A 251 19.03 -9.08 -23.49
N PHE A 252 17.70 -9.04 -23.52
CA PHE A 252 16.91 -7.97 -24.11
C PHE A 252 17.07 -6.69 -23.27
N THR A 253 17.84 -5.74 -23.77
CA THR A 253 17.85 -4.37 -23.25
C THR A 253 16.66 -3.63 -23.86
N PRO A 254 15.81 -2.94 -23.06
CA PRO A 254 14.79 -2.08 -23.63
C PRO A 254 15.46 -1.04 -24.52
N ASP A 255 15.01 -0.93 -25.76
CA ASP A 255 15.54 0.04 -26.71
C ASP A 255 15.36 1.47 -26.16
N SER A 256 16.27 2.36 -26.52
CA SER A 256 16.32 3.76 -26.10
C SER A 256 14.97 4.47 -26.27
N THR A 257 14.19 4.04 -27.28
CA THR A 257 12.84 4.52 -27.57
C THR A 257 11.84 4.22 -26.44
N THR A 258 11.92 3.04 -25.82
CA THR A 258 11.04 2.62 -24.72
C THR A 258 11.34 3.42 -23.44
N LEU A 259 12.62 3.62 -23.14
CA LEU A 259 13.07 4.43 -22.00
C LEU A 259 12.69 5.91 -22.13
N ALA A 260 12.69 6.46 -23.34
CA ALA A 260 12.24 7.83 -23.59
C ALA A 260 10.73 8.00 -23.33
N LEU A 261 9.91 7.06 -23.82
CA LEU A 261 8.46 7.07 -23.61
C LEU A 261 8.06 6.90 -22.14
N GLU A 262 8.77 6.07 -21.38
CA GLU A 262 8.51 5.90 -19.95
C GLU A 262 8.82 7.17 -19.13
N ARG A 263 9.87 7.90 -19.50
CA ARG A 263 10.22 9.19 -18.89
C ARG A 263 9.19 10.27 -19.22
N GLU A 264 8.74 10.33 -20.46
CA GLU A 264 7.71 11.28 -20.90
C GLU A 264 6.35 10.99 -20.23
N LEU A 265 5.99 9.71 -20.10
CA LEU A 265 4.80 9.28 -19.36
C LEU A 265 4.90 9.61 -17.86
N ALA A 266 6.09 9.50 -17.27
CA ALA A 266 6.34 9.88 -15.88
C ALA A 266 6.25 11.40 -15.67
N ALA A 267 6.74 12.21 -16.62
CA ALA A 267 6.63 13.67 -16.59
C ALA A 267 5.16 14.13 -16.71
N LEU A 268 4.39 13.57 -17.66
CA LEU A 268 2.95 13.81 -17.81
C LEU A 268 2.10 13.35 -16.62
N LYS A 269 2.62 12.45 -15.76
CA LYS A 269 1.95 12.07 -14.52
C LYS A 269 2.15 13.09 -13.40
N ARG A 270 3.26 13.83 -13.42
CA ARG A 270 3.66 14.85 -12.42
C ARG A 270 3.17 16.25 -12.75
N ASP A 271 2.68 16.46 -13.98
CA ASP A 271 2.11 17.72 -14.42
C ASP A 271 0.93 18.15 -13.50
N PRO A 272 1.05 19.30 -12.82
CA PRO A 272 0.05 19.79 -11.88
C PRO A 272 -1.29 20.12 -12.56
N ASP A 273 -1.28 20.53 -13.83
CA ASP A 273 -2.48 20.87 -14.58
C ASP A 273 -3.25 19.60 -14.97
N LEU A 274 -2.54 18.52 -15.28
CA LEU A 274 -3.16 17.20 -15.47
C LEU A 274 -3.71 16.62 -14.17
N LYS A 275 -3.12 16.92 -13.00
CA LYS A 275 -3.67 16.54 -11.69
C LYS A 275 -4.97 17.30 -11.41
N LEU A 276 -5.01 18.61 -11.67
CA LEU A 276 -6.20 19.44 -11.54
C LEU A 276 -7.32 18.97 -12.48
N LEU A 277 -6.99 18.71 -13.75
CA LEU A 277 -7.93 18.17 -14.74
C LEU A 277 -8.46 16.78 -14.37
N ARG A 278 -7.63 15.90 -13.82
CA ARG A 278 -8.07 14.58 -13.33
C ARG A 278 -9.01 14.70 -12.14
N ASN A 279 -8.73 15.59 -11.19
CA ASN A 279 -9.59 15.85 -10.05
C ASN A 279 -10.93 16.43 -10.49
N ARG A 280 -10.91 17.42 -11.39
CA ARG A 280 -12.12 18.03 -11.94
C ARG A 280 -12.95 17.05 -12.76
N LYS A 281 -12.30 16.17 -13.53
CA LYS A 281 -12.96 15.06 -14.24
C LYS A 281 -13.62 14.08 -13.26
N ARG A 282 -12.96 13.72 -12.15
CA ARG A 282 -13.55 12.83 -11.12
C ARG A 282 -14.78 13.46 -10.48
N GLU A 283 -14.72 14.75 -10.15
CA GLU A 283 -15.84 15.51 -9.58
C GLU A 283 -17.03 15.58 -10.55
N LEU A 284 -16.77 15.84 -11.84
CA LEU A 284 -17.80 15.81 -12.89
C LEU A 284 -18.39 14.40 -13.09
N LEU A 285 -17.55 13.36 -13.07
CA LEU A 285 -18.03 11.97 -13.19
C LEU A 285 -18.83 11.53 -11.97
N ALA A 286 -18.45 11.94 -10.76
CA ALA A 286 -19.22 11.70 -9.54
C ALA A 286 -20.59 12.39 -9.62
N THR A 287 -20.61 13.67 -10.02
CA THR A 287 -21.84 14.44 -10.23
C THR A 287 -22.76 13.79 -11.28
N LEU A 288 -22.19 13.30 -12.39
CA LEU A 288 -22.94 12.59 -13.42
C LEU A 288 -23.45 11.23 -12.93
N ALA A 289 -22.67 10.48 -12.14
CA ALA A 289 -23.09 9.20 -11.56
C ALA A 289 -24.28 9.38 -10.60
N THR A 290 -24.24 10.38 -9.72
CA THR A 290 -25.34 10.72 -8.80
C THR A 290 -26.61 11.19 -9.52
N ARG A 291 -26.49 11.69 -10.75
CA ARG A 291 -27.64 12.13 -11.57
C ARG A 291 -28.12 11.05 -12.55
N ARG A 292 -27.27 10.10 -12.93
CA ARG A 292 -27.65 8.95 -13.79
C ARG A 292 -28.54 7.96 -13.05
N THR A 293 -28.50 7.94 -11.72
CA THR A 293 -29.50 7.27 -10.87
C THR A 293 -30.88 7.95 -10.91
N THR A 294 -31.04 9.12 -11.57
CA THR A 294 -32.30 9.88 -11.55
C THR A 294 -33.00 10.12 -12.89
N SER A 295 -32.45 9.87 -14.08
CA SER A 295 -33.25 9.82 -15.34
C SER A 295 -32.46 9.40 -16.57
N ASN A 296 -33.04 8.52 -17.39
CA ASN A 296 -32.57 8.18 -18.73
C ASN A 296 -33.15 9.17 -19.76
N THR A 297 -32.52 10.34 -19.89
CA THR A 297 -32.33 11.14 -21.13
C THR A 297 -31.92 12.56 -20.73
N LEU A 298 -30.74 13.00 -21.17
CA LEU A 298 -30.28 14.37 -20.95
C LEU A 298 -30.91 15.28 -22.01
N SER A 299 -31.92 16.06 -21.60
CA SER A 299 -32.55 17.07 -22.46
C SER A 299 -31.62 18.29 -22.67
N PRO A 300 -31.82 19.09 -23.72
CA PRO A 300 -31.09 20.36 -23.93
C PRO A 300 -31.16 21.31 -22.71
N THR A 301 -32.24 21.24 -21.93
CA THR A 301 -32.44 22.00 -20.69
C THR A 301 -31.47 21.57 -19.59
N ALA A 302 -31.09 20.28 -19.53
CA ALA A 302 -30.11 19.77 -18.58
C ALA A 302 -28.69 20.29 -18.90
N LEU A 303 -28.37 20.49 -20.19
CA LEU A 303 -27.10 21.09 -20.63
C LEU A 303 -27.04 22.58 -20.28
N GLN A 304 -28.13 23.34 -20.46
CA GLN A 304 -28.20 24.74 -20.00
C GLN A 304 -28.10 24.88 -18.49
N THR A 305 -28.64 23.92 -17.74
CA THR A 305 -28.54 23.90 -16.27
C THR A 305 -27.11 23.58 -15.81
N LEU A 306 -26.42 22.68 -16.51
CA LEU A 306 -24.99 22.40 -16.30
C LEU A 306 -24.12 23.64 -16.58
N ALA A 307 -24.40 24.40 -17.64
CA ALA A 307 -23.69 25.66 -17.93
C ALA A 307 -23.93 26.73 -16.84
N LYS A 308 -25.15 26.82 -16.30
CA LYS A 308 -25.48 27.72 -15.18
C LYS A 308 -24.78 27.35 -13.87
N GLU A 309 -24.73 26.06 -13.54
CA GLU A 309 -24.06 25.58 -12.31
C GLU A 309 -22.53 25.62 -12.43
N PHE A 310 -21.99 25.44 -13.64
CA PHE A 310 -20.57 25.65 -13.95
C PHE A 310 -20.14 27.11 -13.72
N ASN A 311 -20.98 28.08 -14.14
CA ASN A 311 -20.74 29.51 -13.90
C ASN A 311 -20.86 29.91 -12.42
N LYS A 312 -21.63 29.18 -11.60
CA LYS A 312 -21.72 29.42 -10.15
C LYS A 312 -20.50 28.93 -9.36
N SER A 313 -19.76 27.95 -9.89
CA SER A 313 -18.70 27.25 -9.17
C SER A 313 -17.28 27.69 -9.56
N CYS A 314 -17.15 28.69 -10.44
CA CYS A 314 -15.87 29.29 -10.77
C CYS A 314 -15.69 30.59 -9.95
N PRO A 315 -14.50 30.85 -9.36
CA PRO A 315 -14.19 32.16 -8.82
C PRO A 315 -14.29 33.20 -9.95
N SER A 316 -14.85 34.35 -9.62
CA SER A 316 -15.44 35.37 -10.48
C SER A 316 -14.46 36.18 -11.36
N THR A 317 -13.51 35.55 -12.06
CA THR A 317 -12.52 36.27 -12.88
C THR A 317 -12.60 36.05 -14.38
N LEU A 318 -13.45 35.14 -14.87
CA LEU A 318 -13.63 34.96 -16.32
C LEU A 318 -14.85 35.74 -16.82
N THR A 319 -14.59 36.69 -17.71
CA THR A 319 -15.65 37.41 -18.42
C THR A 319 -16.42 36.44 -19.34
N PRO A 320 -17.70 36.73 -19.66
CA PRO A 320 -18.49 35.89 -20.57
C PRO A 320 -17.83 35.63 -21.93
N ASP A 321 -17.03 36.58 -22.42
CA ASP A 321 -16.31 36.45 -23.69
C ASP A 321 -15.11 35.50 -23.58
N GLU A 322 -14.35 35.54 -22.47
CA GLU A 322 -13.28 34.57 -22.21
C GLU A 322 -13.82 33.15 -22.04
N ALA A 323 -14.97 32.99 -21.37
CA ALA A 323 -15.65 31.69 -21.25
C ALA A 323 -16.10 31.14 -22.62
N LYS A 324 -16.61 32.01 -23.50
CA LYS A 324 -17.01 31.65 -24.86
C LYS A 324 -15.79 31.29 -25.72
N GLN A 325 -14.65 31.93 -25.50
CA GLN A 325 -13.40 31.67 -26.19
C GLN A 325 -12.71 30.39 -25.70
N ALA A 326 -12.86 30.01 -24.43
CA ALA A 326 -12.29 28.79 -23.85
C ALA A 326 -13.09 27.50 -24.20
N LEU A 327 -14.36 27.63 -24.59
CA LEU A 327 -15.24 26.50 -24.85
C LEU A 327 -14.75 25.57 -25.99
N PRO A 328 -14.27 26.07 -27.15
CA PRO A 328 -13.69 25.22 -28.19
C PRO A 328 -12.44 24.46 -27.74
N ASP A 329 -11.59 25.07 -26.91
CA ASP A 329 -10.37 24.44 -26.42
C ASP A 329 -10.67 23.31 -25.44
N LEU A 330 -11.64 23.50 -24.55
CA LEU A 330 -12.14 22.44 -23.68
C LEU A 330 -12.79 21.31 -24.49
N GLN A 331 -13.56 21.64 -25.52
CA GLN A 331 -14.17 20.64 -26.41
C GLN A 331 -13.10 19.82 -27.13
N ARG A 332 -12.05 20.48 -27.64
CA ARG A 332 -10.89 19.82 -28.26
C ARG A 332 -10.19 18.89 -27.29
N LEU A 333 -9.94 19.33 -26.05
CA LEU A 333 -9.31 18.50 -25.01
C LEU A 333 -10.15 17.26 -24.68
N VAL A 334 -11.48 17.41 -24.62
CA VAL A 334 -12.41 16.29 -24.40
C VAL A 334 -12.31 15.29 -25.55
N ASP A 335 -12.31 15.75 -26.80
CA ASP A 335 -12.28 14.87 -27.96
C ASP A 335 -10.90 14.19 -28.14
N ASP A 336 -9.80 14.88 -27.86
CA ASP A 336 -8.47 14.27 -27.79
C ASP A 336 -8.38 13.20 -26.69
N THR A 337 -8.99 13.47 -25.53
CA THR A 337 -9.07 12.49 -24.45
C THR A 337 -9.89 11.26 -24.85
N LYS A 338 -11.01 11.43 -25.55
CA LYS A 338 -11.82 10.32 -26.08
C LYS A 338 -11.02 9.50 -27.10
N LYS A 339 -10.31 10.16 -28.02
CA LYS A 339 -9.47 9.52 -29.04
C LYS A 339 -8.37 8.68 -28.38
N ARG A 340 -7.69 9.23 -27.37
CA ARG A 340 -6.67 8.49 -26.59
C ARG A 340 -7.25 7.29 -25.85
N LEU A 341 -8.44 7.43 -25.28
CA LEU A 341 -9.13 6.32 -24.60
C LEU A 341 -9.52 5.20 -25.57
N LEU A 342 -9.98 5.54 -26.78
CA LEU A 342 -10.26 4.56 -27.83
C LEU A 342 -8.99 3.83 -28.29
N ALA A 343 -7.87 4.56 -28.46
CA ALA A 343 -6.59 3.95 -28.80
C ALA A 343 -6.11 2.95 -27.72
N LEU A 344 -6.24 3.30 -26.44
CA LEU A 344 -5.89 2.41 -25.33
C LEU A 344 -6.79 1.16 -25.28
N ARG A 345 -8.08 1.29 -25.60
CA ARG A 345 -8.99 0.13 -25.72
C ARG A 345 -8.58 -0.80 -26.86
N ALA A 346 -8.23 -0.26 -28.01
CA ALA A 346 -7.73 -1.04 -29.14
C ALA A 346 -6.42 -1.77 -28.79
N GLN A 347 -5.49 -1.08 -28.12
CA GLN A 347 -4.24 -1.68 -27.66
C GLN A 347 -4.48 -2.83 -26.66
N ARG A 348 -5.40 -2.64 -25.70
CA ARG A 348 -5.80 -3.69 -24.77
C ARG A 348 -6.38 -4.92 -25.48
N ALA A 349 -7.27 -4.70 -26.46
CA ALA A 349 -7.82 -5.80 -27.26
C ALA A 349 -6.73 -6.57 -28.01
N GLY A 350 -5.71 -5.88 -28.54
CA GLY A 350 -4.54 -6.51 -29.15
C GLY A 350 -3.76 -7.39 -28.18
N PHE A 351 -3.55 -6.94 -26.93
CA PHE A 351 -2.91 -7.75 -25.89
C PHE A 351 -3.73 -8.97 -25.47
N GLU A 352 -5.05 -8.81 -25.33
CA GLU A 352 -5.96 -9.93 -25.00
C GLU A 352 -5.94 -11.00 -26.10
N MET A 353 -5.88 -10.59 -27.38
CA MET A 353 -5.73 -11.52 -28.50
C MET A 353 -4.39 -12.28 -28.48
N GLN A 354 -3.28 -11.57 -28.24
CA GLN A 354 -1.95 -12.21 -28.12
C GLN A 354 -1.87 -13.19 -26.94
N LEU A 355 -2.55 -12.87 -25.83
CA LEU A 355 -2.61 -13.76 -24.67
C LEU A 355 -3.39 -15.04 -25.01
N ALA A 356 -4.53 -14.90 -25.70
CA ALA A 356 -5.33 -16.03 -26.16
C ALA A 356 -4.54 -16.94 -27.13
N GLU A 357 -3.82 -16.36 -28.09
CA GLU A 357 -2.95 -17.12 -29.01
C GLU A 357 -1.86 -17.91 -28.26
N ARG A 358 -1.21 -17.28 -27.27
CA ARG A 358 -0.21 -17.96 -26.43
C ARG A 358 -0.80 -19.09 -25.61
N GLN A 359 -1.99 -18.89 -25.07
CA GLN A 359 -2.69 -19.91 -24.30
C GLN A 359 -3.04 -21.11 -25.18
N GLN A 360 -3.55 -20.87 -26.39
CA GLN A 360 -3.83 -21.92 -27.36
C GLN A 360 -2.55 -22.66 -27.79
N ALA A 361 -1.44 -21.95 -27.99
CA ALA A 361 -0.14 -22.56 -28.29
C ALA A 361 0.37 -23.44 -27.14
N CYS A 362 0.22 -22.99 -25.88
CA CYS A 362 0.55 -23.78 -24.70
C CYS A 362 -0.31 -25.06 -24.60
N GLU A 363 -1.61 -24.97 -24.87
CA GLU A 363 -2.50 -26.14 -24.88
C GLU A 363 -2.14 -27.12 -26.00
N ALA A 364 -1.81 -26.63 -27.19
CA ALA A 364 -1.34 -27.47 -28.30
C ALA A 364 -0.02 -28.18 -27.99
N LEU A 365 0.90 -27.52 -27.28
CA LEU A 365 2.16 -28.13 -26.81
C LEU A 365 1.90 -29.20 -25.74
N LYS A 366 0.99 -28.94 -24.80
CA LYS A 366 0.56 -29.94 -23.80
C LYS A 366 -0.06 -31.17 -24.46
N ALA A 367 -0.90 -30.99 -25.48
CA ALA A 367 -1.50 -32.09 -26.24
C ALA A 367 -0.47 -32.93 -27.02
N LYS A 368 0.61 -32.29 -27.52
CA LYS A 368 1.70 -32.98 -28.23
C LYS A 368 2.71 -33.67 -27.29
N GLY A 369 2.79 -33.22 -26.04
CA GLY A 369 3.69 -33.75 -25.00
C GLY A 369 3.06 -34.79 -24.08
N ALA A 370 1.85 -35.29 -24.36
CA ALA A 370 1.27 -36.43 -23.67
C ALA A 370 1.89 -37.75 -24.16
N LYS A 371 3.15 -37.98 -23.79
CA LYS A 371 3.78 -39.30 -23.65
C LYS A 371 4.81 -39.25 -22.53
#